data_AF-A0A1R3JMB3-F1
#
_entry.id   AF-A0A1R3JMB3-F1
#
_cell.length_a   1.000
_cell.length_b   1.000
_cell.length_c   1.000
_cell.angle_alpha   90.00
_cell.angle_beta   90.00
_cell.angle_gamma   90.00
#
_symmetry.space_group_name_H-M   'P 1'
#
loop_
_entity.id
_entity.type
_entity.pdbx_description
1 polymer ?
#
loop_
_entity_poly.entity_id
_entity_poly.type
_entity_poly.pdbx_seq_one_letter_code
_entity_poly.pdbx_strand_id
1 'polypeptide(L)'
;MSETLAAFLASTPLLEESWRLCSIANMTFPESYVVEQIGNVTYVAFSGRQMDSGFDHSENLVRLDAEDGGLFAPLYRHSETEEPIKVHHGML
;
A
#
# COMPACT_ATOMS: atom_id res chain seq x y z
N MET A 1 -12.68 -2.60 -22.15
CA MET A 1 -13.31 -2.12 -20.89
C MET A 1 -12.35 -1.33 -19.99
N SER A 2 -11.04 -1.60 -19.99
CA SER A 2 -10.06 -0.86 -19.17
C SER A 2 -9.84 0.60 -19.58
N GLU A 3 -10.03 0.94 -20.86
CA GLU A 3 -9.72 2.28 -21.40
C GLU A 3 -10.65 3.37 -20.87
N THR A 4 -11.97 3.14 -20.83
CA THR A 4 -12.94 4.11 -20.31
C THR A 4 -12.70 4.41 -18.82
N LEU A 5 -12.38 3.38 -18.03
CA LEU A 5 -12.04 3.56 -16.61
C LEU A 5 -10.73 4.34 -16.45
N ALA A 6 -9.71 4.01 -17.24
CA ALA A 6 -8.43 4.73 -17.20
C ALA A 6 -8.60 6.21 -17.59
N ALA A 7 -9.36 6.49 -18.65
CA ALA A 7 -9.68 7.85 -19.08
C ALA A 7 -10.46 8.61 -18.00
N PHE A 8 -11.41 7.96 -17.34
CA PHE A 8 -12.13 8.54 -16.22
C PHE A 8 -11.19 8.90 -15.06
N LEU A 9 -10.34 7.96 -14.61
CA LEU A 9 -9.38 8.23 -13.54
C LEU A 9 -8.42 9.37 -13.91
N ALA A 10 -7.92 9.40 -15.15
CA ALA A 10 -7.05 10.45 -15.66
C ALA A 10 -7.76 11.82 -15.78
N SER A 11 -9.10 11.84 -15.88
CA SER A 11 -9.88 13.08 -15.88
C SER A 11 -10.10 13.67 -14.48
N THR A 12 -9.73 12.94 -13.42
CA THR A 12 -9.79 13.40 -12.03
C THR A 12 -8.42 13.86 -11.54
N PRO A 13 -8.34 14.75 -10.54
CA PRO A 13 -7.05 15.15 -9.96
C PRO A 13 -6.41 14.06 -9.10
N LEU A 14 -7.11 12.93 -8.88
CA LEU A 14 -6.70 11.88 -7.95
C LEU A 14 -5.26 11.40 -8.19
N LEU A 15 -4.89 11.11 -9.44
CA LEU A 15 -3.57 10.60 -9.78
C LEU A 15 -2.48 11.67 -9.58
N GLU A 16 -2.75 12.91 -10.00
CA GLU A 16 -1.81 14.03 -9.87
C GLU A 16 -1.58 14.40 -8.40
N GLU A 17 -2.65 14.55 -7.62
CA GLU A 17 -2.60 14.87 -6.19
C GLU A 17 -1.91 13.77 -5.38
N SER A 18 -2.27 12.50 -5.63
CA SER A 18 -1.64 11.35 -4.97
C SER A 18 -0.14 11.30 -5.28
N TRP A 19 0.24 11.46 -6.55
CA TRP A 19 1.64 11.40 -6.96
C TRP A 19 2.47 12.55 -6.38
N ARG A 20 1.92 13.77 -6.35
CA ARG A 20 2.56 14.94 -5.74
C ARG A 20 2.81 14.70 -4.25
N LEU A 21 1.82 14.19 -3.51
CA LEU A 21 1.96 13.92 -2.07
C LEU A 21 2.94 12.79 -1.78
N CYS A 22 2.92 11.71 -2.55
CA CYS A 22 3.91 10.65 -2.44
C CYS A 22 5.33 11.18 -2.68
N SER A 23 5.50 12.06 -3.66
CA SER A 23 6.80 12.69 -3.94
C SER A 23 7.28 13.53 -2.76
N ILE A 24 6.40 14.31 -2.14
CA ILE A 24 6.69 15.09 -0.92
C ILE A 24 7.07 14.15 0.23
N ALA A 25 6.25 13.12 0.50
CA ALA A 25 6.50 12.15 1.57
C ALA A 25 7.88 11.49 1.41
N ASN A 26 8.23 11.07 0.20
CA ASN A 26 9.53 10.47 -0.10
C ASN A 26 10.71 11.41 0.12
N MET A 27 10.55 12.72 -0.13
CA MET A 27 11.63 13.70 0.01
C MET A 27 11.80 14.22 1.43
N THR A 28 10.71 14.33 2.19
CA THR A 28 10.68 15.14 3.42
C THR A 28 10.36 14.35 4.68
N PHE A 29 9.77 13.15 4.55
CA PHE A 29 9.31 12.33 5.66
C PHE A 29 9.80 10.88 5.54
N PRO A 30 11.12 10.63 5.56
CA PRO A 30 11.64 9.27 5.42
C PRO A 30 11.06 8.35 6.50
N GLU A 31 10.61 7.17 6.08
CA GLU A 31 9.97 6.15 6.92
C GLU A 31 8.70 6.61 7.67
N SER A 32 8.11 7.73 7.27
CA SER A 32 6.89 8.28 7.87
C SER A 32 5.82 8.55 6.81
N TYR A 33 4.79 9.30 7.18
CA TYR A 33 3.65 9.62 6.32
C TYR A 33 3.28 11.10 6.39
N VAL A 34 2.62 11.58 5.34
CA VAL A 34 2.04 12.92 5.23
C VAL A 34 0.53 12.79 5.16
N VAL A 35 -0.17 13.64 5.91
CA VAL A 35 -1.62 13.79 5.81
C VAL A 35 -1.93 15.17 5.26
N GLU A 36 -2.65 15.23 4.15
CA GLU A 36 -3.10 16.49 3.55
C GLU A 36 -4.57 16.39 3.16
N GLN A 37 -5.36 17.39 3.54
CA GLN A 37 -6.75 17.50 3.12
C GLN A 37 -6.83 18.43 1.90
N ILE A 38 -7.33 17.91 0.78
CA ILE A 38 -7.55 18.69 -0.44
C ILE A 38 -9.05 18.69 -0.73
N GLY A 39 -9.67 19.86 -0.59
CA GLY A 39 -11.12 19.99 -0.63
C GLY A 39 -11.79 19.13 0.43
N ASN A 40 -12.57 18.14 -0.02
CA ASN A 40 -13.30 17.19 0.82
C ASN A 40 -12.63 15.80 0.93
N VAL A 41 -11.43 15.62 0.37
CA VAL A 41 -10.70 14.35 0.38
C VAL A 41 -9.49 14.47 1.30
N THR A 42 -9.31 13.48 2.18
CA THR A 42 -8.10 13.36 3.02
C THR A 42 -7.16 12.35 2.40
N TYR A 43 -5.97 12.81 2.03
CA TYR A 43 -4.90 12.00 1.49
C TYR A 43 -3.93 11.62 2.60
N VAL A 44 -3.53 10.35 2.63
CA VAL A 44 -2.47 9.85 3.52
C VAL A 44 -1.40 9.22 2.62
N ALA A 45 -0.27 9.89 2.49
CA ALA A 45 0.86 9.45 1.67
C ALA A 45 1.97 8.90 2.55
N PHE A 46 2.20 7.59 2.48
CA PHE A 46 3.34 6.95 3.14
C PHE A 46 4.58 7.13 2.28
N SER A 47 5.70 7.52 2.89
CA SER A 47 6.98 7.46 2.22
C SER A 47 7.33 6.02 1.88
N GLY A 48 7.91 5.81 0.70
CA GLY A 48 8.45 4.51 0.33
C GLY A 48 9.61 4.16 1.25
N ARG A 49 9.58 2.96 1.84
CA ARG A 49 10.77 2.40 2.49
C ARG A 49 11.86 2.30 1.44
N GLN A 50 13.02 2.90 1.71
CA GLN A 50 14.22 2.73 0.91
C GLN A 50 14.74 1.30 1.16
N MET A 51 14.08 0.32 0.54
CA MET A 51 14.53 -1.05 0.59
C MET A 51 15.85 -1.11 -0.18
N ASP A 52 16.91 -1.46 0.54
CA ASP A 52 18.26 -1.56 -0.01
C ASP A 52 18.21 -2.46 -1.25
N SER A 53 18.78 -1.99 -2.37
CA SER A 53 18.57 -2.54 -3.72
C SER A 53 19.17 -3.94 -3.95
N GLY A 54 19.55 -4.65 -2.87
CA GLY A 54 20.17 -5.96 -2.87
C GLY A 54 19.36 -7.06 -2.18
N PHE A 55 18.19 -6.79 -1.60
CA PHE A 55 17.37 -7.84 -1.00
C PHE A 55 16.52 -8.55 -2.06
N ASP A 56 16.74 -9.85 -2.22
CA ASP A 56 15.88 -10.71 -3.02
C ASP A 56 14.44 -10.64 -2.46
N HIS A 57 13.55 -10.01 -3.23
CA HIS A 57 12.19 -9.70 -2.83
C HIS A 57 11.33 -10.95 -2.55
N SER A 58 11.80 -12.13 -2.97
CA SER A 58 11.10 -13.39 -2.79
C SER A 58 11.39 -14.08 -1.45
N GLU A 59 12.50 -13.74 -0.79
CA GLU A 59 12.99 -14.50 0.37
C GLU A 59 12.42 -14.03 1.73
N ASN A 60 11.76 -12.86 1.77
CA ASN A 60 11.23 -12.26 3.01
C ASN A 60 9.70 -12.18 3.04
N LEU A 61 9.01 -13.15 2.44
CA LEU A 61 7.56 -13.27 2.52
C LEU A 61 7.14 -13.98 3.80
N VAL A 62 6.35 -13.32 4.65
CA VAL A 62 5.79 -13.88 5.88
C VAL A 62 4.29 -14.09 5.72
N ARG A 63 3.75 -15.09 6.41
CA ARG A 63 2.30 -15.31 6.46
C ARG A 63 1.66 -14.10 7.13
N LEU A 64 0.59 -13.58 6.53
CA LEU A 64 -0.21 -12.55 7.13
C LEU A 64 -0.96 -13.19 8.31
N ASP A 65 -0.48 -12.94 9.52
CA ASP A 65 -0.92 -13.68 10.69
C ASP A 65 -2.41 -13.45 10.95
N ALA A 66 -3.12 -14.55 11.14
CA ALA A 66 -4.57 -14.60 11.28
C ALA A 66 -4.94 -15.47 12.49
N GLU A 67 -4.10 -15.47 13.52
CA GLU A 67 -4.53 -15.96 14.82
C GLU A 67 -5.87 -15.31 15.19
N ASP A 68 -6.74 -16.09 15.84
CA ASP A 68 -8.13 -15.73 16.08
C ASP A 68 -8.23 -14.38 16.82
N GLY A 69 -8.58 -13.32 16.07
CA GLY A 69 -8.66 -11.94 16.56
C GLY A 69 -7.54 -10.98 16.14
N GLY A 70 -6.62 -11.39 15.26
CA GLY A 70 -5.57 -10.51 14.71
C GLY A 70 -6.10 -9.40 13.79
N LEU A 71 -5.30 -8.35 13.57
CA LEU A 71 -5.64 -7.18 12.73
C LEU A 71 -6.11 -7.55 11.31
N PHE A 72 -5.60 -8.67 10.78
CA PHE A 72 -5.87 -9.15 9.43
C PHE A 72 -6.82 -10.35 9.36
N ALA A 73 -7.46 -10.75 10.47
CA ALA A 73 -8.42 -11.85 10.49
C ALA A 73 -9.51 -11.77 9.40
N PRO A 74 -10.05 -10.59 9.02
CA PRO A 74 -11.03 -10.49 7.94
C PRO A 74 -10.51 -10.87 6.54
N LEU A 75 -9.19 -10.84 6.34
CA LEU A 75 -8.56 -11.25 5.07
C LEU A 75 -8.25 -12.76 5.04
N TYR A 76 -8.53 -13.48 6.12
CA TYR A 76 -8.24 -14.90 6.21
C TYR A 76 -9.17 -15.73 5.32
N ARG A 77 -8.64 -16.87 4.89
CA ARG A 77 -9.30 -17.79 3.96
C ARG A 77 -10.35 -18.62 4.69
N HIS A 78 -11.46 -18.91 4.00
CA HIS A 78 -12.57 -19.68 4.58
C HIS A 78 -12.30 -21.18 4.67
N SER A 79 -11.13 -21.67 4.21
CA SER A 79 -10.80 -23.10 4.25
C SER A 79 -9.31 -23.35 4.47
N GLU A 80 -8.99 -24.42 5.22
CA GLU A 80 -7.61 -24.83 5.53
C GLU A 80 -6.84 -25.37 4.31
N THR A 81 -7.53 -25.65 3.19
CA THR A 81 -6.92 -26.18 1.97
C THR A 81 -6.28 -25.12 1.08
N GLU A 82 -6.55 -23.84 1.36
CA GLU A 82 -6.08 -22.74 0.53
C GLU A 82 -4.75 -22.17 1.08
N GLU A 83 -3.76 -21.92 0.20
CA GLU A 83 -2.45 -21.35 0.58
C GLU A 83 -2.53 -20.02 1.39
N PRO A 84 -1.83 -19.82 2.51
CA PRO A 84 -1.95 -18.58 3.28
C PRO A 84 -1.53 -17.34 2.48
N ILE A 85 -2.20 -16.20 2.72
CA ILE A 85 -1.76 -14.90 2.18
C ILE A 85 -0.37 -14.60 2.76
N LYS A 86 0.56 -14.22 1.89
CA LYS A 86 1.91 -13.84 2.27
C LYS A 86 2.15 -12.37 1.91
N VAL A 87 2.81 -11.65 2.80
CA VAL A 87 3.21 -10.25 2.60
C VAL A 87 4.71 -10.09 2.84
N HIS A 88 5.32 -9.08 2.25
CA HIS A 88 6.72 -8.79 2.50
C HIS A 88 6.93 -8.33 3.95
N HIS A 89 7.88 -8.93 4.67
CA HIS A 89 8.14 -8.65 6.09
C HIS A 89 8.36 -7.16 6.36
N GLY A 90 9.07 -6.45 5.48
CA GLY A 90 9.30 -5.00 5.63
C GLY A 90 8.06 -4.11 5.45
N MET A 91 6.91 -4.68 5.12
CA MET A 91 5.62 -3.96 4.99
C MET A 91 4.69 -4.15 6.20
N LEU A 92 5.01 -5.08 7.12
CA LEU A 92 4.38 -5.18 8.44
C LEU A 92 5.07 -4.21 9.41
#